data_AF-A0ABD7RJX5-F1
#
_entry.id   AF-A0ABD7RJX5-F1
#
_cell.length_a   1.000
_cell.length_b   1.000
_cell.length_c   1.000
_cell.angle_alpha   90.00
_cell.angle_beta   90.00
_cell.angle_gamma   90.00
#
_symmetry.space_group_name_H-M   'P 1'
#
loop_
_entity.id
_entity.type
_entity.pdbx_description
1 polymer ?
#
loop_
_entity_poly.entity_id
_entity_poly.type
_entity_poly.pdbx_seq_one_letter_code
_entity_poly.pdbx_strand_id
1 'polypeptide(L)'
;MSENKVSFGLKNVHYATYETKDGIVTFGTPIPLPGAVELTNEPRGDLIEFYADDMLYYSADNNQGYEGTLNIALLPEQFAIDALGEQLDETDGVLNELADAKGKPFALLFEFDGDVKATRHVMYNCSASRPNISSKSKTNSAEPNTNELKFVASPTILATGGRPMVKTKTTSKTTPAIHDNWYKKVYVKTPTAPKGV
;
A
#
# COMPACT_ATOMS: atom_id res chain seq x y z
N MET A 1 1.29 7.30 -27.53
CA MET A 1 1.77 7.68 -26.19
C MET A 1 2.98 6.80 -25.90
N SER A 2 4.16 7.41 -25.71
CA SER A 2 5.39 6.67 -25.43
C SER A 2 5.32 6.00 -24.06
N GLU A 3 5.84 4.77 -23.96
CA GLU A 3 5.99 4.08 -22.68
C GLU A 3 7.30 4.50 -22.01
N ASN A 4 7.31 4.52 -20.67
CA ASN A 4 8.55 4.77 -19.94
C ASN A 4 9.57 3.68 -20.25
N LYS A 5 10.81 4.07 -20.48
CA LYS A 5 11.94 3.15 -20.64
C LYS A 5 12.70 2.94 -19.34
N VAL A 6 12.64 3.92 -18.44
CA VAL A 6 13.34 3.90 -17.16
C VAL A 6 12.44 4.40 -16.04
N SER A 7 12.62 3.87 -14.83
CA SER A 7 11.99 4.35 -13.61
C SER A 7 13.02 5.02 -12.70
N PHE A 8 12.65 6.13 -12.10
CA PHE A 8 13.44 6.88 -11.13
C PHE A 8 12.80 6.79 -9.74
N GLY A 9 13.07 7.78 -8.89
CA GLY A 9 12.78 7.74 -7.45
C GLY A 9 11.29 7.58 -7.08
N LEU A 10 11.10 7.13 -5.85
CA LEU A 10 9.82 7.07 -5.14
C LEU A 10 9.36 8.48 -4.76
N LYS A 11 8.10 8.82 -5.06
CA LYS A 11 7.48 10.11 -4.72
C LYS A 11 6.03 9.92 -4.30
N ASN A 12 5.49 10.96 -3.64
CA ASN A 12 4.06 11.12 -3.33
C ASN A 12 3.42 9.88 -2.68
N VAL A 13 4.04 9.35 -1.62
CA VAL A 13 3.44 8.27 -0.82
C VAL A 13 2.27 8.82 -0.03
N HIS A 14 1.12 8.14 -0.10
CA HIS A 14 -0.10 8.45 0.64
C HIS A 14 -0.69 7.15 1.17
N TYR A 15 -1.47 7.25 2.24
CA TYR A 15 -2.28 6.14 2.72
C TYR A 15 -3.75 6.55 2.77
N ALA A 16 -4.65 5.57 2.70
CA ALA A 16 -6.08 5.79 2.91
C ALA A 16 -6.65 4.62 3.70
N THR A 17 -7.16 4.86 4.90
CA THR A 17 -7.94 3.86 5.63
C THR A 17 -9.21 3.53 4.88
N TYR A 18 -9.79 2.36 5.14
CA TYR A 18 -11.05 1.96 4.52
C TYR A 18 -11.93 1.20 5.48
N GLU A 19 -13.22 1.21 5.17
CA GLU A 19 -14.21 0.39 5.84
C GLU A 19 -14.84 -0.58 4.85
N THR A 20 -15.24 -1.74 5.36
CA THR A 20 -15.97 -2.74 4.58
C THR A 20 -17.39 -2.81 5.10
N LYS A 21 -18.36 -2.52 4.23
CA LYS A 21 -19.78 -2.65 4.54
C LYS A 21 -20.46 -3.44 3.43
N ASP A 22 -21.22 -4.47 3.80
CA ASP A 22 -21.95 -5.34 2.86
C ASP A 22 -21.06 -5.93 1.74
N GLY A 23 -19.79 -6.21 2.06
CA GLY A 23 -18.79 -6.72 1.10
C GLY A 23 -18.26 -5.68 0.10
N ILE A 24 -18.53 -4.40 0.34
CA ILE A 24 -18.04 -3.27 -0.47
C ILE A 24 -17.00 -2.50 0.35
N VAL A 25 -15.81 -2.32 -0.24
CA VAL A 25 -14.73 -1.54 0.36
C VAL A 25 -14.90 -0.06 0.01
N THR A 26 -14.99 0.79 1.03
CA THR A 26 -15.05 2.24 0.89
C THR A 26 -13.81 2.88 1.47
N PHE A 27 -12.94 3.40 0.60
CA PHE A 27 -11.72 4.10 1.00
C PHE A 27 -12.01 5.53 1.42
N GLY A 28 -11.29 5.97 2.46
CA GLY A 28 -11.18 7.38 2.81
C GLY A 28 -10.37 8.19 1.80
N THR A 29 -10.24 9.47 2.07
CA THR A 29 -9.40 10.38 1.27
C THR A 29 -7.93 10.04 1.49
N PRO A 30 -7.11 9.91 0.44
CA PRO A 30 -5.67 9.70 0.61
C PRO A 30 -5.02 10.84 1.42
N ILE A 31 -4.31 10.46 2.49
CA ILE A 31 -3.55 11.35 3.37
C ILE A 31 -2.06 11.21 3.01
N PRO A 32 -1.33 12.31 2.81
CA PRO A 32 0.09 12.26 2.49
C PRO A 32 0.91 11.64 3.61
N LEU A 33 1.87 10.80 3.23
CA LEU A 33 2.85 10.17 4.11
C LEU A 33 4.25 10.69 3.74
N PRO A 34 4.64 11.90 4.21
CA PRO A 34 5.87 12.57 3.78
C PRO A 34 7.13 11.87 4.30
N GLY A 35 8.24 12.05 3.59
CA GLY A 35 9.55 11.56 4.02
C GLY A 35 9.87 10.12 3.61
N ALA A 36 9.13 9.54 2.67
CA ALA A 36 9.46 8.24 2.09
C ALA A 36 10.81 8.29 1.35
N VAL A 37 11.70 7.36 1.68
CA VAL A 37 13.06 7.25 1.15
C VAL A 37 13.17 6.08 0.18
N GLU A 38 12.61 4.92 0.56
CA GLU A 38 12.70 3.69 -0.21
C GLU A 38 11.47 2.83 0.05
N LEU A 39 11.02 2.10 -0.97
CA LEU A 39 9.90 1.16 -0.87
C LEU A 39 10.27 -0.13 -1.59
N THR A 40 10.31 -1.23 -0.85
CA THR A 40 10.41 -2.58 -1.41
C THR A 40 9.07 -3.29 -1.31
N ASN A 41 8.77 -4.15 -2.29
CA ASN A 41 7.57 -4.99 -2.30
C ASN A 41 7.94 -6.35 -2.87
N GLU A 42 8.03 -7.34 -2.00
CA GLU A 42 8.42 -8.70 -2.32
C GLU A 42 7.16 -9.54 -2.52
N PRO A 43 7.00 -10.22 -3.67
CA PRO A 43 5.85 -11.07 -3.92
C PRO A 43 5.72 -12.14 -2.83
N ARG A 44 4.52 -12.32 -2.32
CA ARG A 44 4.18 -13.37 -1.39
C ARG A 44 3.23 -14.36 -2.07
N GLY A 45 3.61 -15.62 -2.07
CA GLY A 45 2.80 -16.68 -2.64
C GLY A 45 3.54 -17.99 -2.70
N ASP A 46 2.83 -19.07 -2.43
CA ASP A 46 3.35 -20.42 -2.48
C ASP A 46 2.90 -21.10 -3.77
N LEU A 47 3.74 -21.98 -4.31
CA LEU A 47 3.32 -22.88 -5.37
C LEU A 47 2.43 -23.95 -4.72
N ILE A 48 1.17 -24.03 -5.10
CA ILE A 48 0.30 -25.14 -4.72
C ILE A 48 0.76 -26.33 -5.55
N GLU A 49 1.46 -27.27 -4.92
CA GLU A 49 1.87 -28.52 -5.54
C GLU A 49 0.95 -29.65 -5.13
N PHE A 50 0.50 -30.43 -6.11
CA PHE A 50 -0.27 -31.64 -5.90
C PHE A 50 0.44 -32.79 -6.60
N TYR A 51 0.82 -33.80 -5.81
CA TYR A 51 1.53 -34.98 -6.27
C TYR A 51 0.55 -36.14 -6.48
N ALA A 52 0.65 -36.82 -7.62
CA ALA A 52 -0.07 -38.05 -7.92
C ALA A 52 0.85 -38.99 -8.71
N ASP A 53 0.69 -40.29 -8.53
CA ASP A 53 1.55 -41.32 -9.14
C ASP A 53 3.05 -41.06 -8.93
N ASP A 54 3.43 -40.69 -7.70
CA ASP A 54 4.81 -40.35 -7.29
C ASP A 54 5.49 -39.23 -8.10
N MET A 55 4.71 -38.37 -8.77
CA MET A 55 5.22 -37.20 -9.50
C MET A 55 4.38 -35.94 -9.28
N LEU A 56 4.96 -34.77 -9.54
CA LEU A 56 4.24 -33.50 -9.52
C LEU A 56 3.17 -33.52 -10.62
N TYR A 57 1.92 -33.65 -10.23
CA TYR A 57 0.79 -33.81 -11.13
C TYR A 57 0.12 -32.47 -11.47
N TYR A 58 0.13 -31.54 -10.53
CA TYR A 58 -0.41 -30.20 -10.71
C TYR A 58 0.37 -29.18 -9.89
N SER A 59 0.67 -28.04 -10.50
CA SER A 59 1.17 -26.87 -9.80
C SER A 59 0.39 -25.62 -10.18
N ALA A 60 0.13 -24.74 -9.20
CA ALA A 60 -0.49 -23.44 -9.45
C ALA A 60 0.04 -22.37 -8.49
N ASP A 61 0.18 -21.16 -9.02
CA ASP A 61 0.59 -19.99 -8.22
C ASP A 61 -0.53 -19.55 -7.28
N ASN A 62 -0.25 -19.47 -5.98
CA ASN A 62 -1.13 -18.84 -5.00
C ASN A 62 -0.67 -17.42 -4.68
N ASN A 63 -1.24 -16.41 -5.34
CA ASN A 63 -0.89 -15.01 -5.07
C ASN A 63 -1.50 -14.53 -3.73
N GLN A 64 -0.66 -14.51 -2.69
CA GLN A 64 -1.00 -14.01 -1.35
C GLN A 64 -0.66 -12.52 -1.18
N GLY A 65 -0.19 -11.86 -2.24
CA GLY A 65 0.07 -10.42 -2.27
C GLY A 65 1.55 -10.06 -2.18
N TYR A 66 1.89 -9.11 -1.32
CA TYR A 66 3.27 -8.63 -1.14
C TYR A 66 3.60 -8.44 0.35
N GLU A 67 4.86 -8.69 0.70
CA GLU A 67 5.47 -8.12 1.91
C GLU A 67 6.26 -6.89 1.49
N GLY A 68 5.97 -5.76 2.12
CA GLY A 68 6.57 -4.49 1.77
C GLY A 68 7.31 -3.85 2.94
N THR A 69 8.39 -3.16 2.62
CA THR A 69 9.16 -2.36 3.58
C THR A 69 9.25 -0.93 3.06
N LEU A 70 8.70 0.01 3.81
CA LEU A 70 8.79 1.44 3.55
C LEU A 70 9.77 2.08 4.52
N ASN A 71 10.87 2.61 4.01
CA ASN A 71 11.79 3.45 4.78
C ASN A 71 11.30 4.89 4.75
N ILE A 72 11.02 5.47 5.93
CA ILE A 72 10.47 6.82 6.10
C ILE A 72 11.31 7.63 7.09
N ALA A 73 11.60 8.89 6.79
CA ALA A 73 12.42 9.75 7.66
C ALA A 73 11.83 9.91 9.07
N LEU A 74 10.52 10.15 9.16
CA LEU A 74 9.77 10.22 10.41
C LEU A 74 8.38 9.68 10.16
N LEU A 75 7.92 8.76 11.01
CA LEU A 75 6.55 8.28 10.95
C LEU A 75 5.59 9.38 11.43
N PRO A 76 4.63 9.84 10.60
CA PRO A 76 3.67 10.84 11.04
C PRO A 76 2.76 10.30 12.14
N GLU A 77 2.49 11.12 13.15
CA GLU A 77 1.58 10.81 14.27
C GLU A 77 0.22 10.33 13.78
N GLN A 78 -0.36 11.01 12.77
CA GLN A 78 -1.64 10.62 12.19
C GLN A 78 -1.64 9.18 11.66
N PHE A 79 -0.52 8.72 11.07
CA PHE A 79 -0.43 7.34 10.59
C PHE A 79 -0.33 6.34 11.74
N ALA A 80 0.39 6.69 12.82
CA ALA A 80 0.46 5.88 14.02
C ALA A 80 -0.93 5.69 14.65
N ILE A 81 -1.74 6.74 14.69
CA ILE A 81 -3.13 6.67 15.15
C ILE A 81 -4.01 5.86 14.18
N ASP A 82 -4.01 6.21 12.89
CA ASP A 82 -4.96 5.68 11.92
C ASP A 82 -4.68 4.22 11.54
N ALA A 83 -3.40 3.86 11.36
CA ALA A 83 -2.98 2.58 10.82
C ALA A 83 -2.34 1.66 11.87
N LEU A 84 -1.59 2.18 12.85
CA LEU A 84 -1.01 1.35 13.92
C LEU A 84 -1.94 1.21 15.14
N GLY A 85 -2.92 2.11 15.29
CA GLY A 85 -3.90 2.06 16.38
C GLY A 85 -3.41 2.67 17.69
N GLU A 86 -2.38 3.52 17.64
CA GLU A 86 -1.91 4.27 18.80
C GLU A 86 -2.97 5.30 19.26
N GLN A 87 -3.03 5.57 20.56
CA GLN A 87 -4.05 6.44 21.15
C GLN A 87 -3.42 7.73 21.68
N LEU A 88 -3.86 8.86 21.13
CA LEU A 88 -3.50 10.17 21.64
C LEU A 88 -4.34 10.47 22.89
N ASP A 89 -3.68 10.73 24.01
CA ASP A 89 -4.31 11.36 25.16
C ASP A 89 -4.44 12.86 24.89
N GLU A 90 -5.67 13.34 24.69
CA GLU A 90 -5.92 14.76 24.39
C GLU A 90 -5.65 15.69 25.59
N THR A 91 -5.61 15.16 26.82
CA THR A 91 -5.33 15.96 28.02
C THR A 91 -3.84 16.19 28.17
N ASP A 92 -3.05 15.12 28.02
CA ASP A 92 -1.62 15.12 28.29
C ASP A 92 -0.77 15.33 27.02
N GLY A 93 -1.36 15.18 25.83
CA GLY A 93 -0.69 15.32 24.54
C GLY A 93 0.31 14.20 24.24
N VAL A 94 0.10 13.01 24.82
CA VAL A 94 1.00 11.86 24.68
C VAL A 94 0.36 10.76 23.85
N LEU A 95 1.17 10.08 23.05
CA LEU A 95 0.76 8.98 22.19
C LEU A 95 1.07 7.64 22.88
N ASN A 96 0.05 6.80 23.04
CA ASN A 96 0.13 5.55 23.77
C ASN A 96 -0.02 4.36 22.80
N GLU A 97 0.98 3.48 22.79
CA GLU A 97 0.87 2.16 22.18
C GLU A 97 0.22 1.19 23.18
N LEU A 98 -1.05 0.85 22.97
CA LEU A 98 -1.72 -0.15 23.81
C LEU A 98 -1.34 -1.56 23.39
N ALA A 99 -1.18 -2.46 24.36
CA ALA A 99 -0.82 -3.85 24.10
C ALA A 99 -1.83 -4.57 23.20
N ASP A 100 -3.12 -4.23 23.33
CA ASP A 100 -4.25 -4.78 22.59
C ASP A 100 -4.68 -3.91 21.39
N ALA A 101 -3.96 -2.82 21.10
CA ALA A 101 -4.20 -2.00 19.93
C ALA A 101 -4.13 -2.85 18.66
N LYS A 102 -5.18 -2.74 17.84
CA LYS A 102 -5.27 -3.38 16.52
C LYS A 102 -5.14 -2.30 15.46
N GLY A 103 -4.06 -2.37 14.69
CA GLY A 103 -3.90 -1.53 13.51
C GLY A 103 -5.05 -1.72 12.52
N LYS A 104 -5.39 -0.66 11.79
CA LYS A 104 -6.43 -0.70 10.77
C LYS A 104 -5.80 -0.93 9.40
N PRO A 105 -6.45 -1.71 8.52
CA PRO A 105 -5.97 -1.87 7.16
C PRO A 105 -6.13 -0.56 6.38
N PHE A 106 -5.23 -0.33 5.43
CA PHE A 106 -5.20 0.87 4.60
C PHE A 106 -4.79 0.53 3.17
N ALA A 107 -5.13 1.41 2.23
CA ALA A 107 -4.53 1.41 0.91
C ALA A 107 -3.26 2.27 0.92
N LEU A 108 -2.16 1.77 0.34
CA LEU A 108 -0.92 2.51 0.14
C LEU A 108 -0.83 2.97 -1.31
N LEU A 109 -0.75 4.28 -1.54
CA LEU A 109 -0.59 4.90 -2.85
C LEU A 109 0.82 5.49 -2.95
N PHE A 110 1.46 5.35 -4.10
CA PHE A 110 2.78 5.91 -4.34
C PHE A 110 3.01 6.07 -5.84
N GLU A 111 4.02 6.83 -6.24
CA GLU A 111 4.44 6.87 -7.62
C GLU A 111 5.94 6.65 -7.78
N PHE A 112 6.28 5.97 -8.87
CA PHE A 112 7.63 5.91 -9.38
C PHE A 112 7.73 6.90 -10.53
N ASP A 113 8.69 7.80 -10.41
CA ASP A 113 8.98 8.75 -11.47
C ASP A 113 9.50 8.01 -12.71
N GLY A 114 9.30 8.58 -13.90
CA GLY A 114 9.63 7.94 -15.17
C GLY A 114 10.06 8.96 -16.21
N ASP A 115 10.77 8.51 -17.25
CA ASP A 115 11.30 9.41 -18.30
C ASP A 115 10.20 10.11 -19.12
N VAL A 116 9.00 9.54 -19.19
CA VAL A 116 7.86 10.15 -19.90
C VAL A 116 6.76 10.57 -18.92
N LYS A 117 6.39 9.72 -17.97
CA LYS A 117 5.29 9.98 -17.04
C LYS A 117 5.42 9.16 -15.75
N ALA A 118 5.13 9.76 -14.60
CA ALA A 118 5.08 9.02 -13.33
C ALA A 118 4.07 7.87 -13.38
N THR A 119 4.53 6.68 -12.97
CA THR A 119 3.68 5.50 -12.81
C THR A 119 3.13 5.51 -11.39
N ARG A 120 1.81 5.67 -11.26
CA ARG A 120 1.14 5.68 -9.96
C ARG A 120 0.64 4.29 -9.63
N HIS A 121 0.79 3.92 -8.37
CA HIS A 121 0.47 2.63 -7.81
C HIS A 121 -0.50 2.79 -6.66
N VAL A 122 -1.31 1.76 -6.44
CA VAL A 122 -2.10 1.55 -5.24
C VAL A 122 -1.98 0.09 -4.84
N MET A 123 -1.71 -0.16 -3.57
CA MET A 123 -1.90 -1.45 -2.89
C MET A 123 -3.13 -1.33 -2.00
N TYR A 124 -4.10 -2.22 -2.15
CA TYR A 124 -5.44 -1.97 -1.63
C TYR A 124 -5.63 -2.35 -0.16
N ASN A 125 -4.97 -3.40 0.31
CA ASN A 125 -5.16 -3.94 1.65
C ASN A 125 -3.81 -4.18 2.34
N CYS A 126 -3.20 -3.09 2.78
CA CYS A 126 -1.97 -3.07 3.56
C CYS A 126 -2.31 -3.13 5.05
N SER A 127 -1.62 -4.02 5.78
CA SER A 127 -1.59 -4.03 7.23
C SER A 127 -0.16 -3.81 7.69
N ALA A 128 0.08 -2.73 8.44
CA ALA A 128 1.40 -2.40 8.95
C ALA A 128 1.71 -3.14 10.26
N SER A 129 2.98 -3.51 10.44
CA SER A 129 3.51 -4.03 11.69
C SER A 129 4.04 -2.89 12.55
N ARG A 130 4.08 -3.09 13.87
CA ARG A 130 4.70 -2.14 14.79
C ARG A 130 6.15 -1.88 14.37
N PRO A 131 6.55 -0.61 14.18
CA PRO A 131 7.90 -0.28 13.76
C PRO A 131 8.90 -0.53 14.90
N ASN A 132 10.15 -0.81 14.54
CA ASN A 132 11.22 -0.87 15.53
C ASN A 132 11.55 0.54 16.04
N ILE A 133 11.59 0.73 17.35
CA ILE A 133 12.10 1.95 17.97
C ILE A 133 13.63 1.89 17.95
N SER A 134 14.24 2.60 17.00
CA SER A 134 15.70 2.68 16.90
C SER A 134 16.14 4.04 16.37
N SER A 135 17.30 4.51 16.82
CA SER A 135 17.90 5.75 16.36
C SER A 135 19.42 5.65 16.49
N LYS A 136 20.16 6.26 15.55
CA LYS A 136 21.62 6.34 15.59
C LYS A 136 22.07 7.74 15.99
N SER A 137 23.15 7.83 16.76
CA SER A 137 23.79 9.11 17.06
C SER A 137 24.39 9.73 15.79
N LYS A 138 24.47 11.05 15.75
CA LYS A 138 25.08 11.77 14.62
C LYS A 138 26.58 11.48 14.58
N THR A 139 27.10 11.18 13.39
CA THR A 139 28.55 11.11 13.14
C THR A 139 28.99 12.38 12.41
N ASN A 140 30.21 12.40 11.85
CA ASN A 140 30.70 13.52 11.03
C ASN A 140 29.87 13.73 9.74
N SER A 141 29.03 12.77 9.34
CA SER A 141 28.00 12.92 8.30
C SER A 141 26.62 13.10 8.95
N ALA A 142 25.88 14.12 8.52
CA ALA A 142 24.54 14.45 9.02
C ALA A 142 23.42 13.73 8.23
N GLU A 143 23.59 12.44 7.96
CA GLU A 143 22.53 11.64 7.33
C GLU A 143 21.36 11.44 8.30
N PRO A 144 20.11 11.72 7.87
CA PRO A 144 18.94 11.48 8.70
C PRO A 144 18.73 9.97 8.91
N ASN A 145 18.28 9.60 10.11
CA ASN A 145 17.82 8.24 10.37
C ASN A 145 16.49 8.00 9.64
N THR A 146 16.23 6.75 9.28
CA THR A 146 14.95 6.29 8.73
C THR A 146 14.30 5.29 9.68
N ASN A 147 12.98 5.37 9.78
CA ASN A 147 12.13 4.37 10.39
C ASN A 147 11.73 3.33 9.33
N GLU A 148 11.84 2.06 9.70
CA GLU A 148 11.43 0.95 8.86
C GLU A 148 9.98 0.57 9.18
N LEU A 149 9.08 0.77 8.21
CA LEU A 149 7.68 0.38 8.29
C LEU A 149 7.44 -0.87 7.44
N LYS A 150 7.31 -2.01 8.10
CA LYS A 150 6.93 -3.27 7.43
C LYS A 150 5.41 -3.35 7.29
N PHE A 151 4.93 -3.84 6.16
CA PHE A 151 3.51 -4.07 5.94
C PHE A 151 3.27 -5.29 5.03
N VAL A 152 2.09 -5.87 5.14
CA VAL A 152 1.63 -6.94 4.24
C VAL A 152 0.49 -6.39 3.39
N ALA A 153 0.64 -6.42 2.07
CA ALA A 153 -0.40 -6.07 1.11
C ALA A 153 -1.08 -7.34 0.61
N SER A 154 -2.26 -7.68 1.13
CA SER A 154 -2.98 -8.91 0.80
C SER A 154 -4.08 -8.71 -0.25
N PRO A 155 -4.57 -9.76 -0.92
CA PRO A 155 -5.68 -9.65 -1.85
C PRO A 155 -6.98 -9.25 -1.15
N THR A 156 -7.76 -8.35 -1.75
CA THR A 156 -9.09 -7.96 -1.26
C THR A 156 -10.10 -7.83 -2.40
N ILE A 157 -11.37 -8.06 -2.11
CA ILE A 157 -12.47 -7.87 -3.07
C ILE A 157 -13.01 -6.46 -2.89
N LEU A 158 -12.81 -5.60 -3.89
CA LEU A 158 -13.16 -4.18 -3.79
C LEU A 158 -14.66 -3.89 -3.97
N ALA A 159 -15.40 -4.80 -4.61
CA ALA A 159 -16.83 -4.68 -4.86
C ALA A 159 -17.47 -6.05 -4.95
N THR A 160 -18.76 -6.15 -4.62
CA THR A 160 -19.55 -7.40 -4.68
C THR A 160 -19.44 -8.04 -6.06
N GLY A 161 -19.07 -9.33 -6.10
CA GLY A 161 -18.87 -10.09 -7.35
C GLY A 161 -17.54 -9.79 -8.07
N GLY A 162 -16.68 -8.95 -7.50
CA GLY A 162 -15.34 -8.68 -8.01
C GLY A 162 -14.35 -9.83 -7.75
N ARG A 163 -13.25 -9.84 -8.50
CA ARG A 163 -12.10 -10.72 -8.22
C ARG A 163 -11.21 -10.11 -7.12
N PRO A 164 -10.51 -10.92 -6.33
CA PRO A 164 -9.54 -10.41 -5.37
C PRO A 164 -8.42 -9.64 -6.10
N MET A 165 -8.11 -8.45 -5.60
CA MET A 165 -7.10 -7.54 -6.14
C MET A 165 -6.12 -7.16 -5.04
N VAL A 166 -4.84 -7.17 -5.39
CA VAL A 166 -3.75 -6.74 -4.48
C VAL A 166 -3.33 -5.31 -4.80
N LYS A 167 -3.04 -5.04 -6.07
CA LYS A 167 -2.53 -3.75 -6.54
C LYS A 167 -3.14 -3.31 -7.87
N THR A 168 -3.08 -2.02 -8.14
CA THR A 168 -3.33 -1.43 -9.46
C THR A 168 -2.27 -0.39 -9.75
N LYS A 169 -1.93 -0.22 -11.04
CA LYS A 169 -1.00 0.81 -11.50
C LYS A 169 -1.49 1.48 -12.77
N THR A 170 -1.07 2.72 -12.98
CA THR A 170 -1.31 3.43 -14.23
C THR A 170 -0.45 2.88 -15.37
N THR A 171 -0.86 3.13 -16.61
CA THR A 171 -0.12 2.78 -17.82
C THR A 171 -0.02 3.99 -18.76
N SER A 172 0.71 3.84 -19.85
CA SER A 172 0.78 4.83 -20.95
C SER A 172 -0.58 5.21 -21.53
N LYS A 173 -1.62 4.38 -21.31
CA LYS A 173 -3.00 4.58 -21.80
C LYS A 173 -3.94 5.14 -20.72
N THR A 174 -3.49 5.34 -19.49
CA THR A 174 -4.32 5.92 -18.43
C THR A 174 -4.72 7.34 -18.79
N THR A 175 -6.02 7.64 -18.71
CA THR A 175 -6.55 8.98 -19.03
C THR A 175 -6.00 10.04 -18.07
N PRO A 176 -5.87 11.30 -18.52
CA PRO A 176 -5.48 12.42 -17.65
C PRO A 176 -6.37 12.50 -16.40
N ALA A 177 -7.70 12.36 -16.57
CA ALA A 177 -8.64 12.40 -15.46
C ALA A 177 -8.39 11.31 -14.38
N ILE A 178 -8.02 10.08 -14.76
CA ILE A 178 -7.66 9.05 -13.76
C ILE A 178 -6.34 9.39 -13.10
N HIS A 179 -5.36 9.88 -13.88
CA HIS A 179 -4.07 10.28 -13.35
C HIS A 179 -4.26 11.41 -12.33
N ASP A 180 -4.86 12.54 -12.70
CA ASP A 180 -5.01 13.75 -11.87
C ASP A 180 -5.83 13.54 -10.58
N ASN A 181 -6.71 12.53 -10.56
CA ASN A 181 -7.52 12.21 -9.38
C ASN A 181 -6.94 11.10 -8.50
N TRP A 182 -5.79 10.51 -8.86
CA TRP A 182 -5.21 9.35 -8.15
C TRP A 182 -5.02 9.57 -6.65
N TYR A 183 -4.59 10.77 -6.25
CA TYR A 183 -4.39 11.15 -4.85
C TYR A 183 -5.58 11.89 -4.24
N LYS A 184 -6.65 12.14 -5.01
CA LYS A 184 -7.90 12.71 -4.49
C LYS A 184 -8.86 11.63 -4.02
N LYS A 185 -8.81 10.45 -4.64
CA LYS A 185 -9.62 9.28 -4.28
C LYS A 185 -8.90 8.02 -4.70
N VAL A 186 -8.90 7.02 -3.83
CA VAL A 186 -8.38 5.68 -4.17
C VAL A 186 -9.08 5.14 -5.41
N TYR A 187 -8.29 4.82 -6.44
CA TYR A 187 -8.84 4.31 -7.69
C TYR A 187 -9.44 2.91 -7.48
N VAL A 188 -10.76 2.81 -7.63
CA VAL A 188 -11.49 1.55 -7.77
C VAL A 188 -12.24 1.62 -9.09
N LYS A 189 -12.05 0.62 -9.95
CA LYS A 189 -12.76 0.57 -11.22
C LYS A 189 -14.25 0.35 -10.95
N THR A 190 -15.09 1.34 -11.26
CA THR A 190 -16.53 1.15 -11.27
C THR A 190 -16.88 0.19 -12.41
N PRO A 191 -17.66 -0.88 -12.16
CA PRO A 191 -18.18 -1.72 -13.23
C PRO A 191 -18.97 -0.84 -14.21
N THR A 192 -18.60 -0.85 -15.48
CA THR A 192 -19.43 -0.23 -16.51
C THR A 192 -20.73 -1.02 -16.55
N ALA A 193 -21.88 -0.36 -16.41
CA ALA A 193 -23.17 -1.00 -16.62
C ALA A 193 -23.14 -1.74 -17.98
N PRO A 194 -23.69 -2.96 -18.08
CA PRO A 194 -23.76 -3.65 -19.35
C PRO A 194 -24.45 -2.72 -20.35
N LYS A 195 -23.79 -2.46 -21.48
CA LYS A 195 -24.47 -1.79 -22.61
C LYS A 195 -25.67 -2.66 -22.95
N GLY A 196 -26.87 -2.08 -22.80
CA GLY A 196 -28.13 -2.76 -23.08
C GLY A 196 -28.06 -3.48 -24.43
N VAL A 197 -28.55 -4.72 -24.41
CA VAL A 197 -28.81 -5.53 -25.61
C VAL A 197 -29.90 -4.86 -26.43
#